data_AF-A0A918K261-F1
#
_entry.id   AF-A0A918K261-F1
#
_cell.length_a   1.000
_cell.length_b   1.000
_cell.length_c   1.000
_cell.angle_alpha   90.00
_cell.angle_beta   90.00
_cell.angle_gamma   90.00
#
_symmetry.space_group_name_H-M   'P 1'
#
loop_
_entity.id
_entity.type
_entity.pdbx_description
1 polymer ?
#
loop_
_entity_poly.entity_id
_entity_poly.type
_entity_poly.pdbx_seq_one_letter_code
_entity_poly.pdbx_strand_id
1 'polypeptide(L)'
;MFPHKGGAAEIHPFTEFDGFINSSAAGSRAGVLTYTLEITHRQNRELRIPIGFESYNKSEIFMKWEMIQQFMDVSKPLPDVPELEPFRHLDPVTAEWDKQHNRPPDLYEKMSDQAFSKYREKLVWNYEKGFRWGSDRWVSESEGWEPPPEEWWLVPIKGELNTSKA
;
A
#
# COMPACT_ATOMS: atom_id res chain seq x y z
N MET A 1 27.36 -5.28 -30.74
CA MET A 1 26.22 -6.20 -30.66
C MET A 1 26.57 -7.24 -29.62
N PHE A 2 26.15 -7.07 -28.37
CA PHE A 2 26.41 -8.05 -27.32
C PHE A 2 25.46 -9.24 -27.52
N PRO A 3 25.93 -10.49 -27.45
CA PRO A 3 25.06 -11.63 -27.62
C PRO A 3 24.19 -11.77 -26.37
N HIS A 4 22.90 -11.46 -26.47
CA HIS A 4 21.93 -12.00 -25.53
C HIS A 4 21.85 -13.50 -25.78
N LYS A 5 22.57 -14.28 -24.98
CA LYS A 5 22.23 -15.67 -24.76
C LYS A 5 20.78 -15.66 -24.26
N GLY A 6 19.87 -16.28 -24.99
CA GLY A 6 18.52 -16.55 -24.51
C GLY A 6 18.62 -17.44 -23.28
N GLY A 7 18.70 -16.81 -22.11
CA GLY A 7 18.48 -17.50 -20.84
C GLY A 7 17.06 -18.02 -20.85
N ALA A 8 16.87 -19.26 -20.38
CA ALA A 8 15.52 -19.74 -20.08
C ALA A 8 14.84 -18.70 -19.19
N ALA A 9 13.58 -18.34 -19.49
CA ALA A 9 12.82 -17.48 -18.59
C ALA A 9 12.77 -18.17 -17.22
N GLU A 10 13.33 -17.53 -16.20
CA GLU A 10 13.25 -18.02 -14.82
C GLU A 10 11.80 -17.81 -14.36
N ILE A 11 11.15 -18.90 -13.93
CA ILE A 11 9.77 -18.89 -13.43
C ILE A 11 9.85 -19.12 -11.93
N HIS A 12 9.34 -18.15 -11.16
CA HIS A 12 9.29 -18.21 -9.70
C HIS A 12 7.85 -18.00 -9.21
N PRO A 13 7.41 -18.70 -8.15
CA PRO A 13 6.17 -18.41 -7.44
C PRO A 13 6.16 -16.98 -6.87
N PHE A 14 5.00 -16.30 -6.94
CA PHE A 14 4.85 -14.96 -6.35
C PHE A 14 5.18 -14.92 -4.85
N THR A 15 4.93 -16.02 -4.12
CA THR A 15 5.21 -16.15 -2.68
C THR A 15 6.70 -16.13 -2.32
N GLU A 16 7.58 -16.25 -3.31
CA GLU A 16 9.04 -16.10 -3.13
C GLU A 16 9.50 -14.65 -3.24
N PHE A 17 8.61 -13.71 -3.56
CA PHE A 17 8.91 -12.30 -3.65
C PHE A 17 8.35 -11.51 -2.48
N ASP A 18 9.07 -10.48 -2.09
CA ASP A 18 8.66 -9.53 -1.06
C ASP A 18 8.77 -8.09 -1.60
N GLY A 19 8.00 -7.18 -1.01
CA GLY A 19 8.13 -5.74 -1.26
C GLY A 19 9.44 -5.20 -0.69
N PHE A 20 10.20 -4.50 -1.53
CA PHE A 20 11.46 -3.87 -1.18
C PHE A 20 11.39 -2.37 -1.48
N ILE A 21 11.91 -1.56 -0.55
CA ILE A 21 11.97 -0.11 -0.72
C ILE A 21 13.36 0.26 -1.20
N ASN A 22 13.42 0.81 -2.41
CA ASN A 22 14.63 1.40 -2.93
C ASN A 22 14.64 2.91 -2.62
N SER A 23 15.79 3.45 -2.24
CA SER A 23 15.98 4.88 -1.94
C SER A 23 17.03 5.45 -2.87
N SER A 24 16.69 6.49 -3.62
CA SER A 24 17.60 7.14 -4.57
C SER A 24 17.64 8.64 -4.33
N ALA A 25 18.85 9.21 -4.38
CA ALA A 25 19.04 10.66 -4.46
C ALA A 25 19.31 11.12 -5.91
N ALA A 26 19.42 10.19 -6.87
CA ALA A 26 19.97 10.45 -8.20
C ALA A 26 19.05 11.31 -9.09
N GLY A 27 17.77 11.45 -8.74
CA GLY A 27 16.78 12.22 -9.52
C GLY A 27 16.47 13.62 -8.98
N SER A 28 16.84 13.94 -7.75
CA SER A 28 16.49 15.23 -7.14
C SER A 28 17.64 16.23 -7.26
N ARG A 29 17.34 17.43 -7.78
CA ARG A 29 18.34 18.50 -7.95
C ARG A 29 18.92 19.04 -6.63
N ALA A 30 18.36 18.62 -5.49
CA ALA A 30 18.70 19.11 -4.16
C ALA A 30 19.14 18.01 -3.17
N GLY A 31 19.32 16.76 -3.62
CA GLY A 31 19.70 15.64 -2.75
C GLY A 31 18.56 15.10 -1.87
N VAL A 32 17.32 15.48 -2.15
CA VAL A 32 16.10 14.87 -1.60
C VAL A 32 16.04 13.40 -1.99
N LEU A 33 15.77 12.52 -1.03
CA LEU A 33 15.55 11.10 -1.27
C LEU A 33 14.19 10.89 -1.93
N THR A 34 14.17 10.15 -3.02
CA THR A 34 12.97 9.49 -3.54
C THR A 34 12.98 8.03 -3.10
N TYR A 35 11.80 7.51 -2.78
CA TYR A 35 11.58 6.13 -2.43
C TYR A 35 10.73 5.47 -3.51
N THR A 36 11.09 4.27 -3.94
CA THR A 36 10.32 3.48 -4.91
C THR A 36 10.01 2.09 -4.36
N LEU A 37 8.86 1.54 -4.78
CA LEU A 37 8.47 0.16 -4.46
C LEU A 37 8.91 -0.80 -5.58
N GLU A 38 9.64 -1.83 -5.20
CA GLU A 38 10.06 -2.94 -6.07
C GLU A 38 9.63 -4.26 -5.44
N ILE A 39 9.17 -5.22 -6.24
CA ILE A 39 8.99 -6.61 -5.80
C ILE A 39 10.30 -7.34 -6.09
N THR A 40 10.93 -7.89 -5.05
CA THR A 40 12.26 -8.52 -5.13
C THR A 40 12.20 -9.96 -4.67
N HIS A 41 12.86 -10.87 -5.40
CA HIS A 41 12.93 -12.27 -5.02
C HIS A 41 13.78 -12.46 -3.74
N ARG A 42 13.24 -13.16 -2.73
CA ARG A 42 13.81 -13.26 -1.38
C ARG A 42 15.24 -13.80 -1.34
N GLN A 43 15.54 -14.78 -2.18
CA GLN A 43 16.84 -15.46 -2.22
C GLN A 43 17.76 -14.94 -3.33
N ASN A 44 17.21 -14.23 -4.31
CA ASN A 44 17.95 -13.72 -5.47
C ASN A 44 17.62 -12.24 -5.65
N ARG A 45 18.32 -11.38 -4.91
CA ARG A 45 18.08 -9.92 -4.93
C ARG A 45 18.43 -9.26 -6.26
N GLU A 46 18.91 -9.97 -7.29
CA GLU A 46 19.06 -9.41 -8.65
C GLU A 46 17.72 -9.43 -9.42
N LEU A 47 16.78 -10.30 -9.04
CA LEU A 47 15.45 -10.36 -9.62
C LEU A 47 14.54 -9.33 -8.95
N ARG A 48 14.38 -8.17 -9.60
CA ARG A 48 13.57 -7.04 -9.12
C ARG A 48 12.60 -6.57 -10.19
N ILE A 49 11.37 -6.31 -9.76
CA ILE A 49 10.30 -5.81 -10.61
C ILE A 49 9.81 -4.47 -10.04
N PRO A 50 10.06 -3.33 -10.69
CA PRO A 50 9.54 -2.04 -10.23
C PRO A 50 8.02 -1.98 -10.40
N ILE A 51 7.31 -1.53 -9.35
CA ILE A 51 5.83 -1.43 -9.34
C ILE A 51 5.33 -0.09 -9.87
N GLY A 52 6.24 0.83 -10.21
CA GLY A 52 5.88 2.13 -10.79
C GLY A 52 5.23 3.08 -9.77
N PHE A 53 5.61 2.97 -8.49
CA PHE A 53 5.20 3.89 -7.43
C PHE A 53 6.44 4.56 -6.82
N GLU A 54 6.44 5.89 -6.80
CA GLU A 54 7.49 6.74 -6.23
C GLU A 54 6.87 7.74 -5.26
N SER A 55 7.52 7.97 -4.12
CA SER A 55 7.15 9.01 -3.17
C SER A 55 8.38 9.60 -2.49
N TYR A 56 8.27 10.85 -2.05
CA TYR A 56 9.23 11.50 -1.16
C TYR A 56 9.02 11.13 0.32
N ASN A 57 7.88 10.50 0.65
CA ASN A 57 7.59 9.99 1.98
C ASN A 57 7.64 8.45 1.96
N LYS A 58 8.61 7.88 2.68
CA LYS A 58 8.77 6.42 2.77
C LYS A 58 7.54 5.72 3.39
N SER A 59 6.74 6.37 4.23
CA SER A 59 5.48 5.80 4.74
C SER A 59 4.46 5.53 3.64
N GLU A 60 4.42 6.36 2.60
CA GLU A 60 3.51 6.14 1.47
C GLU A 60 3.91 4.88 0.67
N ILE A 61 5.20 4.54 0.63
CA ILE A 61 5.68 3.30 0.01
C ILE A 61 5.24 2.08 0.82
N PHE A 62 5.35 2.14 2.16
CA PHE A 62 4.84 1.06 3.02
C PHE A 62 3.33 0.90 2.90
N MET A 63 2.58 1.99 2.92
CA MET A 63 1.14 1.98 2.67
C MET A 63 0.80 1.32 1.33
N LYS A 64 1.55 1.64 0.28
CA LYS A 64 1.33 1.02 -1.04
C LYS A 64 1.58 -0.48 -1.02
N TRP A 65 2.60 -0.94 -0.29
CA TRP A 65 2.88 -2.36 -0.14
C TRP A 65 1.77 -3.10 0.63
N GLU A 66 1.28 -2.54 1.74
CA GLU A 66 0.14 -3.12 2.47
C GLU A 66 -1.13 -3.17 1.61
N MET A 67 -1.40 -2.10 0.86
CA MET A 67 -2.52 -2.04 -0.08
C MET A 67 -2.44 -3.17 -1.13
N ILE A 68 -1.25 -3.45 -1.66
CA ILE A 68 -1.04 -4.54 -2.63
C ILE A 68 -1.25 -5.90 -1.95
N GLN A 69 -0.68 -6.12 -0.76
CA GLN A 69 -0.86 -7.38 -0.05
C GLN A 69 -2.33 -7.67 0.28
N GLN A 70 -3.06 -6.66 0.75
CA GLN A 70 -4.49 -6.78 0.99
C GLN A 70 -5.27 -7.04 -0.30
N PHE A 71 -4.94 -6.35 -1.39
CA PHE A 71 -5.58 -6.59 -2.69
C PHE A 71 -5.38 -8.02 -3.20
N MET A 72 -4.22 -8.62 -2.94
CA MET A 72 -3.90 -9.99 -3.34
C MET A 72 -4.52 -11.05 -2.42
N ASP A 73 -4.97 -10.67 -1.21
CA ASP A 73 -5.60 -11.57 -0.25
C ASP A 73 -7.12 -11.56 -0.38
N VAL A 74 -7.64 -12.53 -1.13
CA VAL A 74 -9.09 -12.68 -1.39
C VAL A 74 -9.92 -13.00 -0.16
N SER A 75 -9.30 -13.30 0.99
CA SER A 75 -10.03 -13.48 2.25
C SER A 75 -10.36 -12.14 2.93
N LYS A 76 -9.74 -11.04 2.48
CA LYS A 76 -9.89 -9.70 3.03
C LYS A 76 -10.72 -8.82 2.08
N PRO A 77 -11.40 -7.79 2.61
CA PRO A 77 -12.02 -6.79 1.76
C PRO A 77 -10.95 -6.07 0.92
N LEU A 78 -11.35 -5.55 -0.23
CA LEU A 78 -10.51 -4.67 -1.04
C LEU A 78 -9.98 -3.50 -0.21
N PRO A 79 -8.76 -3.01 -0.52
CA PRO A 79 -8.25 -1.79 0.08
C PRO A 79 -9.25 -0.64 -0.06
N ASP A 80 -9.46 0.10 1.02
CA ASP A 80 -10.36 1.27 1.00
C ASP A 80 -9.61 2.46 0.40
N VAL A 81 -9.69 2.60 -0.92
CA VAL A 81 -9.06 3.67 -1.70
C VAL A 81 -10.04 4.19 -2.75
N PRO A 82 -9.97 5.48 -3.14
CA PRO A 82 -10.89 6.08 -4.12
C PRO A 82 -10.97 5.33 -5.45
N GLU A 83 -9.84 4.78 -5.91
CA GLU A 83 -9.74 4.07 -7.19
C GLU A 83 -10.57 2.77 -7.21
N LEU A 84 -10.80 2.17 -6.04
CA LEU A 84 -11.53 0.91 -5.91
C LEU A 84 -13.00 1.10 -5.53
N GLU A 85 -13.40 2.29 -5.05
CA GLU A 85 -14.78 2.58 -4.62
C GLU A 85 -15.86 2.12 -5.61
N PRO A 86 -15.75 2.39 -6.92
CA PRO A 86 -16.76 1.95 -7.89
C PRO A 86 -16.94 0.44 -7.99
N PHE A 87 -15.94 -0.34 -7.57
CA PHE A 87 -15.90 -1.79 -7.73
C PHE A 87 -16.16 -2.55 -6.42
N ARG A 88 -16.19 -1.87 -5.27
CA ARG A 88 -16.32 -2.51 -3.96
C ARG A 88 -17.55 -3.40 -3.82
N HIS A 89 -18.66 -3.02 -4.45
CA HIS A 89 -19.90 -3.81 -4.44
C HIS A 89 -19.84 -5.09 -5.29
N LEU A 90 -18.87 -5.19 -6.20
CA LEU A 90 -18.67 -6.38 -7.05
C LEU A 90 -17.87 -7.46 -6.34
N ASP A 91 -17.10 -7.09 -5.30
CA ASP A 91 -16.34 -8.04 -4.49
C ASP A 91 -17.19 -8.51 -3.29
N PRO A 92 -17.48 -9.81 -3.16
CA PRO A 92 -18.42 -10.31 -2.13
C PRO A 92 -17.89 -10.15 -0.71
N VAL A 93 -16.58 -10.29 -0.50
CA VAL A 93 -15.95 -10.11 0.83
C VAL A 93 -16.04 -8.65 1.25
N THR A 94 -15.74 -7.74 0.32
CA THR A 94 -15.86 -6.30 0.50
C THR A 94 -17.31 -5.88 0.75
N ALA A 95 -18.26 -6.38 -0.04
CA ALA A 95 -19.66 -6.03 0.11
C ALA A 95 -20.23 -6.44 1.48
N GLU A 96 -19.88 -7.63 1.96
CA GLU A 96 -20.29 -8.08 3.30
C GLU A 96 -19.60 -7.26 4.40
N TRP A 97 -18.30 -6.96 4.24
CA TRP A 97 -17.57 -6.11 5.17
C TRP A 97 -18.16 -4.69 5.24
N ASP A 98 -18.42 -4.06 4.09
CA ASP A 98 -19.00 -2.72 3.98
C ASP A 98 -20.38 -2.67 4.67
N LYS A 99 -21.20 -3.73 4.50
CA LYS A 99 -22.50 -3.88 5.15
C LYS A 99 -22.38 -4.00 6.67
N GLN A 100 -21.46 -4.81 7.18
CA GLN A 100 -21.23 -4.96 8.62
C GLN A 100 -20.74 -3.66 9.27
N HIS A 101 -19.95 -2.88 8.53
CA HIS A 101 -19.35 -1.64 9.03
C HIS A 101 -20.18 -0.38 8.72
N ASN A 102 -21.28 -0.51 7.97
CA ASN A 102 -22.11 0.61 7.51
C ASN A 102 -21.30 1.64 6.70
N ARG A 103 -20.41 1.17 5.83
CA ARG A 103 -19.65 2.03 4.91
C ARG A 103 -20.58 2.51 3.79
N PRO A 104 -20.65 3.82 3.51
CA PRO A 104 -21.44 4.32 2.37
C PRO A 104 -20.75 3.97 1.04
N PRO A 105 -21.53 3.66 -0.01
CA PRO A 105 -20.98 3.26 -1.31
C PRO A 105 -20.29 4.40 -2.08
N ASP A 106 -20.61 5.65 -1.76
CA ASP A 106 -20.12 6.89 -2.38
C ASP A 106 -19.34 7.75 -1.38
N LEU A 107 -18.53 7.09 -0.55
CA LEU A 107 -17.78 7.69 0.55
C LEU A 107 -16.82 8.79 0.08
N TYR A 108 -15.98 8.48 -0.91
CA TYR A 108 -14.97 9.41 -1.41
C TYR A 108 -15.58 10.48 -2.31
N GLU A 109 -16.59 10.14 -3.12
CA GLU A 109 -17.32 11.12 -3.95
C GLU A 109 -17.99 12.21 -3.09
N LYS A 110 -18.56 11.83 -1.94
CA LYS A 110 -19.22 12.78 -1.02
C LYS A 110 -18.26 13.47 -0.05
N MET A 111 -17.00 13.05 0.01
CA MET A 111 -16.02 13.60 0.92
C MET A 111 -15.60 15.01 0.45
N SER A 112 -15.52 15.97 1.38
CA SER A 112 -14.88 17.25 1.06
C SER A 112 -13.37 17.09 0.96
N ASP A 113 -12.71 17.93 0.16
CA ASP A 113 -11.24 17.93 0.04
C ASP A 113 -10.55 18.04 1.41
N GLN A 114 -11.14 18.80 2.34
CA GLN A 114 -10.63 18.94 3.71
C GLN A 114 -10.76 17.63 4.50
N ALA A 115 -11.91 16.95 4.41
CA ALA A 115 -12.11 15.67 5.06
C ALA A 115 -11.18 14.59 4.47
N PHE A 116 -11.00 14.60 3.14
CA PHE A 116 -10.08 13.69 2.46
C PHE A 116 -8.62 13.93 2.85
N SER A 117 -8.22 15.21 2.97
CA SER A 117 -6.88 15.57 3.42
C SER A 117 -6.61 15.07 4.84
N LYS A 118 -7.55 15.29 5.77
CA LYS A 118 -7.44 14.78 7.14
C LYS A 118 -7.41 13.25 7.20
N TYR A 119 -8.22 12.59 6.39
CA TYR A 119 -8.22 11.14 6.26
C TYR A 119 -6.84 10.63 5.80
N ARG A 120 -6.27 11.23 4.75
CA ARG A 120 -4.92 10.92 4.27
C ARG A 120 -3.87 11.17 5.35
N GLU A 121 -3.92 12.31 6.03
CA GLU A 121 -2.98 12.63 7.12
C GLU A 121 -3.05 11.60 8.25
N LYS A 122 -4.25 11.17 8.64
CA LYS A 122 -4.45 10.12 9.65
C LYS A 122 -3.90 8.78 9.20
N LEU A 123 -4.14 8.40 7.94
CA LEU A 123 -3.55 7.18 7.37
C LEU A 123 -2.03 7.26 7.43
N VAL A 124 -1.42 8.31 6.87
CA VAL A 124 0.04 8.50 6.89
C VAL A 124 0.55 8.45 8.32
N TRP A 125 -0.07 9.15 9.27
CA TRP A 125 0.32 9.11 10.69
C TRP A 125 0.26 7.69 11.29
N ASN A 126 -0.78 6.91 10.99
CA ASN A 126 -0.87 5.51 11.41
C ASN A 126 0.31 4.71 10.86
N TYR A 127 0.66 4.88 9.59
CA TYR A 127 1.83 4.25 8.97
C TYR A 127 3.14 4.70 9.62
N GLU A 128 3.29 6.00 9.88
CA GLU A 128 4.49 6.54 10.52
C GLU A 128 4.69 6.02 11.95
N LYS A 129 3.61 5.76 12.69
CA LYS A 129 3.65 5.21 14.05
C LYS A 129 3.86 3.70 14.09
N GLY A 130 3.26 3.00 13.15
CA GLY A 130 3.22 1.54 13.14
C GLY A 130 4.47 0.90 12.55
N PHE A 131 5.11 1.56 11.58
CA PHE A 131 6.24 0.97 10.86
C PHE A 131 7.58 1.25 11.53
N ARG A 132 8.42 0.21 11.62
CA ARG A 132 9.81 0.35 12.01
C ARG A 132 10.61 1.01 10.89
N TRP A 133 10.98 2.26 11.10
CA TRP A 133 11.77 3.03 10.16
C TRP A 133 13.18 2.46 10.03
N GLY A 134 13.61 2.19 8.79
CA GLY A 134 15.00 1.90 8.47
C GLY A 134 15.35 0.41 8.36
N SER A 135 14.39 -0.49 8.51
CA SER A 135 14.58 -1.93 8.37
C SER A 135 13.67 -2.54 7.30
N ASP A 136 14.15 -3.57 6.61
CA ASP A 136 13.33 -4.42 5.75
C ASP A 136 12.22 -5.07 6.61
N ARG A 137 10.98 -5.13 6.12
CA ARG A 137 9.84 -5.72 6.87
C ARG A 137 10.16 -7.12 7.40
N TRP A 138 10.80 -7.95 6.58
CA TRP A 138 11.27 -9.28 6.97
C TRP A 138 12.24 -9.25 8.17
N VAL A 139 13.20 -8.32 8.17
CA VAL A 139 14.12 -8.14 9.31
C VAL A 139 13.31 -7.74 10.53
N SER A 140 12.39 -6.78 10.39
CA SER A 140 11.53 -6.35 11.49
C SER A 140 10.70 -7.49 12.07
N GLU A 141 10.03 -8.28 11.22
CA GLU A 141 9.23 -9.43 11.64
C GLU A 141 10.11 -10.49 12.33
N SER A 142 11.33 -10.75 11.82
CA SER A 142 12.27 -11.67 12.47
C SER A 142 12.77 -11.19 13.83
N GLU A 143 12.77 -9.87 14.06
CA GLU A 143 13.09 -9.23 15.34
C GLU A 143 11.86 -9.12 16.28
N GLY A 144 10.72 -9.70 15.89
CA GLY A 144 9.49 -9.69 16.69
C GLY A 144 8.66 -8.41 16.56
N TRP A 145 8.88 -7.59 15.53
CA TRP A 145 7.95 -6.51 15.18
C TRP A 145 6.70 -7.11 14.55
N GLU A 146 5.55 -6.71 15.06
CA GLU A 146 4.26 -7.03 14.45
C GLU A 146 3.82 -5.87 13.56
N PRO A 147 3.28 -6.17 12.36
CA PRO A 147 2.71 -5.13 11.52
C PRO A 147 1.54 -4.44 12.23
N PRO A 148 1.22 -3.20 11.85
CA PRO A 148 0.10 -2.49 12.47
C PRO A 148 -1.20 -3.30 12.30
N PRO A 149 -2.17 -3.16 13.21
CA PRO A 149 -3.45 -3.85 13.10
C PRO A 149 -4.23 -3.44 11.84
N GLU A 150 -5.03 -4.35 11.27
CA GLU A 150 -5.69 -4.11 9.98
C GLU A 150 -6.69 -2.95 9.96
N GLU A 151 -7.29 -2.71 11.12
CA GLU A 151 -8.15 -1.57 11.40
C GLU A 151 -7.47 -0.19 11.24
N TRP A 152 -6.15 -0.13 11.13
CA TRP A 152 -5.40 1.11 10.92
C TRP A 152 -5.46 1.62 9.47
N TRP A 153 -5.76 0.73 8.52
CA TRP A 153 -5.89 1.05 7.10
C TRP A 153 -7.30 0.80 6.57
N LEU A 154 -8.06 -0.10 7.20
CA LEU A 154 -9.50 -0.25 7.00
C LEU A 154 -10.31 0.78 7.79
N VAL A 155 -9.78 2.00 7.94
CA VAL A 155 -10.35 3.04 8.82
C VAL A 155 -11.83 3.18 8.51
N PRO A 156 -12.73 2.71 9.40
CA PRO A 156 -14.14 2.94 9.22
C PRO A 156 -14.29 4.45 9.40
N ILE A 157 -14.68 5.16 8.34
CA ILE A 157 -15.05 6.58 8.46
C ILE A 157 -16.43 6.64 9.14
N LYS A 158 -16.53 6.09 10.35
CA LYS A 158 -17.62 6.34 11.28
C LYS A 158 -17.31 7.66 11.97
N GLY A 159 -17.69 8.78 11.34
CA GLY A 159 -17.88 10.02 12.10
C GLY A 159 -17.47 11.34 11.47
N GLU A 160 -16.86 11.39 10.29
CA GLU A 160 -16.43 12.67 9.67
C GLU A 160 -17.03 12.93 8.28
N LEU A 161 -18.17 12.31 7.95
CA LEU A 161 -19.04 12.87 6.91
C LEU A 161 -19.72 14.09 7.49
N ASN A 162 -19.03 15.23 7.44
CA ASN A 162 -19.61 16.52 7.74
C ASN A 162 -20.71 16.77 6.69
N THR A 163 -21.96 16.51 7.10
CA THR A 163 -23.15 16.88 6.35
C THR A 163 -23.25 18.41 6.35
N SER A 164 -22.55 19.06 5.44
CA SER A 164 -22.80 20.46 5.12
C SER A 164 -22.58 20.72 3.64
N LYS A 165 -23.54 20.27 2.83
CA LYS A 165 -24.03 21.09 1.72
C LYS A 165 -25.54 21.19 1.89
N ALA A 166 -25.98 22.44 2.04
CA ALA A 166 -27.35 22.90 2.10
C ALA A 166 -28.11 22.60 0.81
#